data_AF-A0A7H1MZB0-F1
#
_entry.id   AF-A0A7H1MZB0-F1
#
_cell.length_a   1.000
_cell.length_b   1.000
_cell.length_c   1.000
_cell.angle_alpha   90.00
_cell.angle_beta   90.00
_cell.angle_gamma   90.00
#
_symmetry.space_group_name_H-M   'P 1'
#
loop_
_entity.id
_entity.type
_entity.pdbx_description
1 polymer ?
#
loop_
_entity_poly.entity_id
_entity_poly.type
_entity_poly.pdbx_seq_one_letter_code
_entity_poly.pdbx_strand_id
1 'polypeptide(L)'
;MKVIFWLVALLLITFVIVFAATNPNPVSLNLWPFIELDVPLYAIALVGALFGFLIGALAGWAQGFKVRQRNRQLMRELERARREAIGLNEQVAKHEAAVAQATIPSPPAVAA
;
A
#
# COMPACT_ATOMS: atom_id res chain seq x y z
N MET A 1 1.20 -10.26 4.18
CA MET A 1 0.40 -9.32 5.00
C MET A 1 -1.04 -9.80 5.22
N LYS A 2 -1.84 -10.06 4.17
CA LYS A 2 -3.27 -10.43 4.32
C LYS A 2 -3.52 -11.67 5.19
N VAL A 3 -2.69 -12.70 5.09
CA VAL A 3 -2.83 -13.93 5.89
C VAL A 3 -2.61 -13.68 7.39
N ILE A 4 -1.60 -12.87 7.75
CA ILE A 4 -1.35 -12.47 9.14
C ILE A 4 -2.53 -11.66 9.69
N PHE A 5 -3.09 -10.74 8.90
CA PHE A 5 -4.28 -9.99 9.30
C PHE A 5 -5.46 -10.93 9.58
N TRP A 6 -5.73 -11.90 8.69
CA TRP A 6 -6.80 -12.88 8.88
C TRP A 6 -6.55 -13.80 10.09
N LEU A 7 -5.30 -14.18 10.36
CA LEU A 7 -4.93 -14.94 11.56
C LEU A 7 -5.18 -14.15 12.84
N VAL A 8 -4.76 -12.88 12.88
CA VAL A 8 -4.97 -12.01 14.04
C VAL A 8 -6.47 -11.72 14.23
N ALA A 9 -7.20 -11.47 13.14
CA ALA A 9 -8.65 -11.26 13.20
C ALA A 9 -9.38 -12.50 13.70
N LEU A 10 -9.02 -13.69 13.22
CA LEU A 10 -9.59 -14.95 13.68
C LEU A 10 -9.32 -15.15 15.17
N LEU A 11 -8.08 -14.96 15.62
CA LEU A 11 -7.70 -15.09 17.03
C LEU A 11 -8.48 -14.11 17.92
N LEU A 12 -8.62 -12.85 17.48
CA LEU A 12 -9.38 -11.83 18.19
C LEU A 12 -10.87 -12.20 18.28
N ILE A 13 -11.47 -12.66 17.18
CA ILE A 13 -12.87 -13.11 17.14
C ILE A 13 -13.07 -14.29 18.09
N THR A 14 -12.20 -15.30 18.04
CA THR A 14 -12.25 -16.44 18.94
C THR A 14 -12.14 -16.01 20.40
N PHE A 15 -11.22 -15.10 20.71
CA PHE A 15 -11.06 -14.56 22.07
C PHE A 15 -12.35 -13.87 22.56
N VAL A 16 -12.96 -13.01 21.72
CA VAL A 16 -14.20 -12.31 22.05
C VAL A 16 -15.35 -13.29 22.28
N ILE A 17 -15.49 -14.32 21.43
CA ILE A 17 -16.54 -15.34 21.56
C ILE A 17 -16.38 -16.13 22.87
N VAL A 18 -15.17 -16.60 23.17
CA VAL A 18 -14.89 -17.36 24.41
C VAL A 18 -15.10 -16.47 25.63
N PHE A 19 -14.61 -15.24 25.59
CA PHE A 19 -14.83 -14.28 26.67
C PHE A 19 -16.32 -14.04 26.92
N ALA A 20 -17.12 -13.91 25.85
CA ALA A 20 -18.55 -13.72 25.93
C ALA A 20 -19.30 -14.92 26.51
N ALA A 21 -18.94 -16.13 26.07
CA ALA A 21 -19.55 -17.36 26.54
C ALA A 21 -19.26 -17.63 28.02
N THR A 22 -18.05 -17.32 28.49
CA THR A 22 -17.61 -17.60 29.86
C THR A 22 -18.00 -16.49 30.85
N ASN A 23 -18.27 -15.27 30.36
CA ASN A 23 -18.62 -14.12 31.21
C ASN A 23 -19.98 -13.52 30.82
N PRO A 24 -21.09 -14.26 31.01
CA PRO A 24 -22.44 -13.73 30.76
C PRO A 24 -22.90 -12.75 31.84
N ASN A 25 -22.18 -12.67 32.96
CA ASN A 25 -22.60 -11.89 34.11
C ASN A 25 -22.69 -10.38 33.77
N PRO A 26 -23.80 -9.72 34.15
CA PRO A 26 -23.92 -8.27 34.03
C PRO A 26 -22.93 -7.58 34.97
N VAL A 27 -22.34 -6.49 34.47
CA VAL A 27 -21.44 -5.61 35.21
C VAL A 27 -22.03 -4.21 35.19
N SER A 28 -22.09 -3.58 36.35
CA SER A 28 -22.57 -2.21 36.50
C SER A 28 -21.53 -1.23 35.95
N LEU A 29 -21.90 -0.55 34.87
CA LEU A 29 -21.14 0.56 34.31
C LEU A 29 -21.63 1.88 34.92
N ASN A 30 -20.73 2.54 35.65
CA ASN A 30 -20.94 3.90 36.13
C ASN A 30 -20.40 4.89 35.08
N LEU A 31 -21.29 5.36 34.22
CA LEU A 31 -21.02 6.43 33.27
C LEU A 31 -21.32 7.76 33.97
N TRP A 32 -20.26 8.53 34.27
CA TRP A 32 -20.34 9.86 34.88
C TRP A 32 -21.41 10.72 34.15
N PRO A 33 -22.35 11.43 34.83
CA PRO A 33 -22.50 11.59 36.29
C PRO A 33 -23.67 10.81 36.91
N PHE A 34 -24.63 10.34 36.10
CA PHE A 34 -25.90 9.79 36.59
C PHE A 34 -26.39 8.57 35.79
N ILE A 35 -25.52 7.94 35.00
CA ILE A 35 -25.91 6.80 34.16
C ILE A 35 -25.26 5.55 34.75
N GLU A 36 -26.07 4.74 35.43
CA GLU A 36 -25.70 3.40 35.85
C GLU A 36 -26.38 2.40 34.91
N LEU A 37 -25.59 1.60 34.20
CA LEU A 37 -26.12 0.60 33.28
C LEU A 37 -25.55 -0.76 33.64
N ASP A 38 -26.42 -1.71 33.96
CA ASP A 38 -26.06 -3.11 34.04
C ASP A 38 -26.02 -3.68 32.63
N VAL A 39 -24.81 -3.83 32.11
CA VAL A 39 -24.58 -4.46 30.80
C VAL A 39 -23.76 -5.73 30.98
N PRO A 40 -24.07 -6.78 30.21
CA PRO A 40 -23.21 -7.95 30.18
C PRO A 40 -21.78 -7.58 29.79
N LEU A 41 -20.78 -8.13 30.49
CA LEU A 41 -19.37 -7.80 30.27
C LEU A 41 -18.94 -8.02 28.81
N TYR A 42 -19.54 -8.99 28.14
CA TYR A 42 -19.31 -9.26 26.73
C TYR A 42 -19.71 -8.10 25.80
N ALA A 43 -20.72 -7.31 26.17
CA ALA A 43 -21.17 -6.19 25.36
C ALA A 43 -20.10 -5.10 25.27
N ILE A 44 -19.38 -4.86 26.39
CA ILE A 44 -18.26 -3.92 26.45
C ILE A 44 -17.12 -4.41 25.54
N ALA A 45 -16.77 -5.70 25.64
CA ALA A 45 -15.73 -6.30 24.82
C ALA A 45 -16.07 -6.25 23.32
N LEU A 46 -17.32 -6.55 22.95
CA LEU A 46 -17.80 -6.47 21.57
C LEU A 46 -17.76 -5.04 21.03
N VAL A 47 -18.23 -4.05 21.79
CA VAL A 47 -18.20 -2.65 21.37
C VAL A 47 -16.75 -2.19 21.19
N GLY A 48 -15.87 -2.50 22.14
CA GLY A 48 -14.44 -2.19 22.03
C GLY A 48 -13.79 -2.85 20.81
N ALA A 49 -14.07 -4.13 20.57
CA ALA A 49 -13.58 -4.85 19.39
C ALA A 49 -14.11 -4.24 18.09
N LEU A 50 -15.38 -3.85 18.04
CA LEU A 50 -15.99 -3.18 16.89
C LEU A 50 -15.32 -1.84 16.60
N PHE A 51 -15.09 -1.01 17.63
CA PHE A 51 -14.36 0.25 17.48
C PHE A 51 -12.93 0.02 16.98
N GLY A 52 -12.22 -0.94 17.56
CA GLY A 52 -10.87 -1.31 17.10
C GLY A 52 -10.86 -1.77 15.65
N PHE A 53 -11.84 -2.59 15.25
CA PHE A 53 -12.00 -3.03 13.87
C PHE A 53 -12.30 -1.86 12.92
N LEU A 54 -13.23 -0.97 13.28
CA LEU A 54 -13.56 0.22 12.48
C LEU A 54 -12.32 1.09 12.26
N ILE A 55 -11.57 1.40 13.33
CA ILE A 55 -10.33 2.19 13.24
C ILE A 55 -9.31 1.48 12.35
N GLY A 56 -9.10 0.18 12.56
CA GLY A 56 -8.19 -0.63 11.75
C GLY A 56 -8.58 -0.68 10.27
N ALA A 57 -9.88 -0.83 9.98
CA ALA A 57 -10.42 -0.83 8.64
C ALA A 57 -10.26 0.54 7.95
N LEU A 58 -10.59 1.64 8.64
CA LEU A 58 -10.38 2.99 8.13
C LEU A 58 -8.90 3.27 7.85
N ALA A 59 -8.00 2.89 8.78
CA ALA A 59 -6.56 3.05 8.61
C ALA A 59 -6.04 2.25 7.41
N GLY A 60 -6.47 0.99 7.27
CA GLY A 60 -6.13 0.14 6.14
C GLY A 60 -6.65 0.69 4.81
N TRP A 61 -7.87 1.24 4.79
CA TRP A 61 -8.45 1.84 3.59
C TRP A 61 -7.71 3.12 3.17
N ALA A 62 -7.33 3.97 4.13
CA ALA A 62 -6.52 5.15 3.89
C ALA A 62 -5.13 4.82 3.32
N GLN A 63 -4.48 3.77 3.82
CA GLN A 63 -3.21 3.30 3.27
C GLN A 63 -3.38 2.73 1.86
N GLY A 64 -4.44 1.96 1.61
CA GLY A 64 -4.75 1.43 0.28
C GLY A 64 -4.94 2.54 -0.77
N PHE A 65 -5.60 3.64 -0.40
CA PHE A 65 -5.77 4.79 -1.28
C PHE A 65 -4.43 5.46 -1.62
N LYS A 66 -3.58 5.74 -0.62
CA LYS A 66 -2.24 6.34 -0.82
C LYS A 66 -1.33 5.46 -1.67
N VAL A 67 -1.33 4.15 -1.44
CA VAL A 67 -0.51 3.19 -2.22
C VAL A 67 -0.93 3.21 -3.69
N ARG A 68 -2.23 3.25 -3.98
CA ARG A 68 -2.74 3.26 -5.36
C ARG A 68 -2.39 4.57 -6.09
N GLN A 69 -2.38 5.70 -5.39
CA GLN A 69 -1.97 6.98 -5.96
C GLN A 69 -0.46 7.03 -6.23
N ARG A 70 0.37 6.58 -5.28
CA ARG A 70 1.83 6.46 -5.46
C ARG A 70 2.21 5.53 -6.59
N ASN A 71 1.51 4.41 -6.74
CA ASN A 71 1.79 3.44 -7.82
C ASN A 71 1.55 4.06 -9.21
N ARG A 72 0.50 4.89 -9.36
CA ARG A 72 0.27 5.64 -10.61
C ARG A 72 1.34 6.69 -10.89
N GLN A 73 1.85 7.37 -9.87
CA GLN A 73 2.92 8.36 -10.02
C GLN A 73 4.25 7.69 -10.42
N LEU A 74 4.63 6.64 -9.69
CA LEU A 74 5.83 5.85 -9.97
C LEU A 74 5.81 5.26 -11.39
N MET A 75 4.67 4.73 -11.85
CA MET A 75 4.54 4.23 -13.22
C MET A 75 4.78 5.32 -14.27
N ARG A 76 4.32 6.56 -14.04
CA ARG A 76 4.55 7.68 -14.96
C ARG A 76 6.02 8.12 -14.97
N GLU A 77 6.66 8.13 -13.82
CA GLU A 77 8.09 8.45 -13.69
C GLU A 77 8.95 7.41 -14.40
N LEU A 78 8.62 6.11 -14.22
CA LEU A 78 9.29 5.01 -14.91
C LEU A 78 9.15 5.13 -16.43
N GLU A 79 7.97 5.48 -16.94
CA GLU A 79 7.72 5.69 -18.37
C GLU A 79 8.48 6.91 -18.93
N ARG A 80 8.71 7.96 -18.12
CA ARG A 80 9.51 9.12 -18.52
C ARG A 80 10.99 8.77 -18.57
N ALA A 81 11.51 8.18 -17.50
CA ALA A 81 12.89 7.72 -17.42
C ALA A 81 13.23 6.73 -18.55
N ARG A 82 12.30 5.83 -18.90
CA ARG A 82 12.47 4.90 -20.02
C ARG A 82 12.57 5.62 -21.37
N ARG A 83 11.76 6.65 -21.61
CA ARG A 83 11.80 7.45 -22.84
C ARG A 83 13.09 8.26 -22.96
N GLU A 84 13.54 8.86 -21.86
CA GLU A 84 14.81 9.58 -21.82
C GLU A 84 15.99 8.65 -22.10
N ALA A 85 16.01 7.44 -21.53
CA ALA A 85 17.04 6.45 -21.80
C ALA A 85 17.08 6.03 -23.28
N ILE A 86 15.92 5.84 -23.92
CA ILE A 86 15.85 5.54 -25.36
C ILE A 86 16.40 6.72 -26.17
N GLY A 87 15.96 7.95 -25.88
CA GLY A 87 16.42 9.14 -26.59
C GLY A 87 17.92 9.44 -26.42
N LEU A 88 18.50 9.14 -25.26
CA LEU A 88 19.94 9.23 -25.03
C LEU A 88 20.70 8.18 -25.84
N ASN A 89 20.24 6.93 -25.85
CA ASN A 89 20.85 5.87 -26.67
C ASN A 89 20.82 6.19 -28.15
N GLU A 90 19.72 6.77 -28.66
CA GLU A 90 19.64 7.22 -30.05
C GLU A 90 20.63 8.34 -30.36
N GLN A 91 20.85 9.27 -29.43
CA GLN A 91 21.86 10.33 -29.60
C GLN A 91 23.26 9.74 -29.62
N VAL A 92 23.59 8.83 -28.70
CA VAL A 92 24.88 8.12 -28.69
C VAL A 92 25.10 7.39 -30.01
N ALA A 93 24.12 6.63 -30.51
CA ALA A 93 24.22 5.94 -31.78
C ALA A 93 24.43 6.88 -32.97
N LYS A 94 23.77 8.06 -32.98
CA LYS A 94 23.99 9.09 -34.01
C LYS A 94 25.40 9.68 -33.94
N HIS A 95 25.91 9.93 -32.74
CA HIS A 95 27.27 10.43 -32.55
C HIS A 95 28.31 9.40 -32.98
N GLU A 96 28.13 8.12 -32.63
CA GLU A 96 29.01 7.03 -33.08
C GLU A 96 28.99 6.88 -34.61
N ALA A 97 27.81 6.96 -35.24
CA ALA A 97 27.68 6.92 -36.69
C ALA A 97 28.37 8.11 -37.37
N ALA A 98 28.24 9.32 -36.82
CA ALA A 98 28.90 10.52 -37.33
C ALA A 98 30.43 10.44 -37.19
N VAL A 99 30.93 9.92 -36.07
CA VAL A 99 32.37 9.67 -35.85
C VAL A 99 32.88 8.58 -36.80
N ALA A 100 32.13 7.51 -37.02
CA ALA A 100 32.49 6.46 -37.96
C ALA A 100 32.55 6.99 -39.41
N GLN A 101 31.60 7.83 -39.82
CA GLN A 101 31.62 8.47 -41.14
C GLN A 101 32.78 9.45 -41.32
N ALA A 102 33.14 10.21 -40.27
CA ALA A 102 34.30 11.10 -40.30
C ALA A 102 35.65 10.35 -40.34
N THR A 103 35.67 9.07 -39.95
CA THR A 103 36.89 8.24 -39.90
C THR A 103 37.11 7.43 -41.18
N ILE A 104 36.15 7.38 -42.11
CA ILE A 104 36.33 6.72 -43.42
C ILE A 104 36.94 7.75 -44.40
N PRO A 105 38.22 7.62 -44.82
CA PRO A 105 38.78 8.51 -45.81
C PRO A 105 38.12 8.25 -47.17
N SER A 106 37.69 9.32 -47.86
CA SER A 106 37.21 9.25 -49.24
C SER A 106 38.24 8.51 -50.10
N PRO A 107 37.84 7.49 -50.89
CA PRO A 107 38.72 6.94 -51.91
C PRO A 107 39.09 8.07 -52.87
N PRO A 108 40.38 8.20 -53.26
CA PRO A 108 40.79 9.23 -54.20
C PRO A 108 39.97 9.03 -55.48
N ALA A 109 39.31 10.10 -55.93
CA ALA A 109 38.57 10.12 -57.17
C ALA A 109 39.52 9.71 -58.29
N VAL A 110 39.35 8.49 -58.81
CA VAL A 110 40.06 8.03 -59.99
C VAL A 110 39.44 8.76 -61.17
N ALA A 111 40.11 9.84 -61.58
CA ALA A 111 39.91 10.47 -62.86
C ALA A 111 40.32 9.45 -63.95
N ALA A 112 39.38 9.13 -64.84
CA ALA A 112 39.61 8.44 -66.10
C ALA A 112 38.69 9.05 -67.16
#